data_AF-A0A8B9JXU0-F1
#
_entry.id   AF-A0A8B9JXU0-F1
#
_cell.length_a   1.000
_cell.length_b   1.000
_cell.length_c   1.000
_cell.angle_alpha   90.00
_cell.angle_beta   90.00
_cell.angle_gamma   90.00
#
_symmetry.space_group_name_H-M   'P 1'
#
loop_
_entity.id
_entity.type
_entity.pdbx_description
1 polymer ?
#
loop_
_entity_poly.entity_id
_entity_poly.type
_entity_poly.pdbx_seq_one_letter_code
_entity_poly.pdbx_strand_id
1 'polypeptide(L)'
;MRRLAAFRRLADQYADIADSLLVYIEEAHPSDGWASSDAPYQIPRHRCLEDRLRAAQLMNATVPGSLVVVDTMENAANAAYGAYFERLYIVKDEVVVYQGGRGPEGYRICELRSWLERYRSELDGSRAVVVHV
;
A
#
# COMPACT_ATOMS: atom_id res chain seq x y z
N MET A 1 -6.58 1.22 -10.59
CA MET A 1 -5.77 0.34 -11.48
C MET A 1 -4.37 0.89 -11.78
N ARG A 2 -4.23 2.06 -12.45
CA ARG A 2 -2.91 2.61 -12.83
C ARG A 2 -1.96 2.84 -11.64
N ARG A 3 -2.50 3.28 -10.49
CA ARG A 3 -1.78 3.50 -9.23
C ARG A 3 -1.21 2.21 -8.63
N LEU A 4 -2.05 1.17 -8.51
CA LEU A 4 -1.64 -0.14 -8.03
C LEU A 4 -0.52 -0.74 -8.90
N ALA A 5 -0.64 -0.63 -10.23
CA ALA A 5 0.42 -1.07 -11.14
C ALA A 5 1.71 -0.23 -11.01
N ALA A 6 1.60 1.07 -10.73
CA ALA A 6 2.77 1.93 -10.48
C ALA A 6 3.46 1.59 -9.16
N PHE A 7 2.68 1.33 -8.10
CA PHE A 7 3.20 0.81 -6.84
C PHE A 7 3.90 -0.52 -7.03
N ARG A 8 3.29 -1.47 -7.76
CA ARG A 8 3.91 -2.76 -8.03
C ARG A 8 5.26 -2.63 -8.70
N ARG A 9 5.35 -1.83 -9.78
CA ARG A 9 6.62 -1.59 -10.48
C ARG A 9 7.67 -0.96 -9.56
N LEU A 10 7.25 -0.07 -8.66
CA LEU A 10 8.17 0.52 -7.69
C LEU A 10 8.63 -0.53 -6.67
N ALA A 11 7.73 -1.33 -6.13
CA ALA A 11 8.06 -2.41 -5.21
C ALA A 11 9.05 -3.40 -5.83
N ASP A 12 8.81 -3.82 -7.07
CA ASP A 12 9.73 -4.70 -7.81
C ASP A 12 11.12 -4.07 -8.01
N GLN A 13 11.17 -2.75 -8.25
CA GLN A 13 12.43 -2.03 -8.49
C GLN A 13 13.31 -1.92 -7.22
N TYR A 14 12.71 -1.94 -6.03
CA TYR A 14 13.43 -1.77 -4.75
C TYR A 14 13.32 -3.01 -3.85
N ALA A 15 12.94 -4.16 -4.40
CA ALA A 15 12.76 -5.41 -3.67
C ALA A 15 14.05 -5.95 -3.02
N ASP A 16 15.22 -5.45 -3.45
CA ASP A 16 16.53 -5.77 -2.88
C ASP A 16 16.83 -5.00 -1.58
N ILE A 17 16.11 -3.92 -1.30
CA ILE A 17 16.34 -3.06 -0.12
C ILE A 17 15.11 -2.82 0.74
N ALA A 18 13.91 -3.18 0.26
CA ALA A 18 12.66 -2.97 0.98
C ALA A 18 11.62 -4.05 0.63
N ASP A 19 10.94 -4.54 1.66
CA ASP A 19 9.75 -5.38 1.49
C ASP A 19 8.51 -4.52 1.18
N SER A 20 7.51 -5.13 0.54
CA SER A 20 6.24 -4.47 0.23
C SER A 20 5.04 -5.30 0.68
N LEU A 21 4.03 -4.61 1.23
CA LEU A 21 2.79 -5.20 1.72
C LEU A 21 1.62 -4.33 1.29
N LEU A 22 0.59 -4.95 0.73
CA LEU A 22 -0.70 -4.32 0.48
C LEU A 22 -1.70 -4.79 1.52
N VAL A 23 -2.29 -3.84 2.25
CA VAL A 23 -3.36 -4.12 3.21
C VAL A 23 -4.69 -3.70 2.59
N TYR A 24 -5.55 -4.66 2.31
CA TYR A 24 -6.90 -4.42 1.80
C TYR A 24 -7.83 -4.06 2.96
N ILE A 25 -8.39 -2.86 2.92
CA ILE A 25 -9.26 -2.29 3.96
C ILE A 25 -10.74 -2.33 3.53
N GLU A 26 -11.60 -1.60 4.25
CA GLU A 26 -13.00 -1.45 3.87
C GLU A 26 -13.19 -0.71 2.54
N GLU A 27 -14.30 -1.03 1.84
CA GLU A 27 -14.64 -0.37 0.58
C GLU A 27 -14.89 1.12 0.80
N ALA A 28 -14.17 1.96 0.05
CA ALA A 28 -14.37 3.41 0.06
C ALA A 28 -15.78 3.80 -0.45
N HIS A 29 -16.30 3.03 -1.40
CA HIS A 29 -17.60 3.24 -2.06
C HIS A 29 -18.38 1.93 -2.17
N PRO A 30 -18.95 1.42 -1.07
CA PRO A 30 -19.70 0.17 -1.10
C PRO A 30 -20.97 0.32 -1.96
N SER A 31 -21.27 -0.71 -2.76
CA SER A 31 -22.42 -0.70 -3.69
C SER A 31 -23.78 -0.64 -2.99
N ASP A 32 -23.86 -1.05 -1.73
CA ASP A 32 -25.04 -1.01 -0.86
C ASP A 32 -25.06 0.21 0.08
N GLY A 33 -24.21 1.21 -0.19
CA GLY A 33 -24.13 2.47 0.57
C GLY A 33 -24.15 3.70 -0.31
N TRP A 34 -23.19 4.62 -0.12
CA TRP A 34 -22.97 5.76 -1.01
C TRP A 34 -22.33 5.26 -2.30
N ALA A 35 -23.15 4.64 -3.15
CA ALA A 35 -22.73 4.07 -4.42
C ALA A 35 -22.21 5.19 -5.34
N SER A 36 -20.96 5.06 -5.77
CA SER A 36 -20.49 5.79 -6.94
C SER A 36 -20.86 4.95 -8.16
N SER A 37 -21.73 5.48 -9.02
CA SER A 37 -22.11 4.85 -10.30
C SER A 37 -20.90 4.64 -11.24
N ASP A 38 -19.79 5.32 -10.96
CA ASP A 38 -18.60 5.35 -11.81
C ASP A 38 -17.49 4.41 -11.29
N ALA A 39 -17.72 3.69 -10.19
CA ALA A 39 -16.77 2.73 -9.66
C ALA A 39 -16.70 1.48 -10.57
N PRO A 40 -15.49 1.07 -11.01
CA PRO A 40 -15.31 -0.08 -11.92
C PRO A 40 -15.67 -1.43 -11.27
N TYR A 41 -15.74 -1.47 -9.93
CA TYR A 41 -16.16 -2.63 -9.16
C TYR A 41 -17.34 -2.24 -8.29
N GLN A 42 -18.35 -3.09 -8.27
CA GLN A 42 -19.55 -2.93 -7.47
C GLN A 42 -19.49 -3.96 -6.34
N ILE A 43 -18.78 -3.62 -5.27
CA ILE A 43 -18.55 -4.50 -4.11
C ILE A 43 -19.39 -3.95 -2.94
N PRO A 44 -20.27 -4.76 -2.32
CA PRO A 44 -21.02 -4.32 -1.15
C PRO A 44 -20.10 -4.21 0.07
N ARG A 45 -20.56 -3.54 1.13
CA ARG A 45 -19.82 -3.50 2.40
C ARG A 45 -19.58 -4.93 2.90
N HIS A 46 -18.32 -5.24 3.21
CA HIS A 46 -17.93 -6.53 3.78
C HIS A 46 -18.67 -6.80 5.10
N ARG A 47 -19.37 -7.93 5.21
CA ARG A 47 -20.07 -8.32 6.45
C ARG A 47 -19.27 -9.34 7.26
N CYS A 48 -18.39 -10.06 6.60
CA CYS A 48 -17.45 -10.98 7.21
C CYS A 48 -16.09 -10.93 6.50
N LEU A 49 -15.11 -11.65 7.06
CA LEU A 49 -13.75 -11.67 6.53
C LEU A 49 -13.69 -12.30 5.13
N GLU A 50 -14.54 -13.29 4.86
CA GLU A 50 -14.64 -13.96 3.56
C GLU A 50 -15.05 -13.00 2.44
N ASP A 51 -15.96 -12.07 2.72
CA ASP A 51 -16.34 -11.03 1.75
C ASP A 51 -15.14 -10.16 1.40
N ARG A 52 -14.39 -9.74 2.43
CA ARG A 52 -13.19 -8.90 2.26
C ARG A 52 -12.07 -9.65 1.52
N LEU A 53 -11.89 -10.94 1.81
CA LEU A 53 -10.94 -11.79 1.10
C LEU A 53 -11.28 -11.93 -0.38
N ARG A 54 -12.57 -12.09 -0.73
CA ARG A 54 -13.02 -12.13 -2.12
C ARG A 54 -12.72 -10.83 -2.85
N ALA A 55 -12.98 -9.69 -2.22
CA ALA A 55 -12.68 -8.37 -2.77
C ALA A 55 -11.16 -8.19 -2.99
N ALA A 56 -10.34 -8.55 -2.00
CA ALA A 56 -8.88 -8.52 -2.10
C ALA A 56 -8.34 -9.45 -3.20
N GLN A 57 -8.95 -10.62 -3.41
CA GLN A 57 -8.61 -11.53 -4.49
C GLN A 57 -8.89 -10.92 -5.87
N LEU A 58 -10.00 -10.19 -6.04
CA LEU A 58 -10.29 -9.47 -7.29
C LEU A 58 -9.24 -8.38 -7.58
N MET A 59 -8.81 -7.64 -6.55
CA MET A 59 -7.72 -6.68 -6.69
C MET A 59 -6.41 -7.37 -7.10
N ASN A 60 -6.05 -8.47 -6.43
CA ASN A 60 -4.82 -9.21 -6.72
C ASN A 60 -4.83 -9.86 -8.11
N ALA A 61 -5.97 -10.36 -8.57
CA ALA A 61 -6.11 -10.91 -9.92
C ALA A 61 -5.84 -9.86 -11.00
N THR A 62 -6.00 -8.57 -10.67
CA THR A 62 -5.82 -7.49 -11.64
C THR A 62 -4.38 -6.99 -11.74
N VAL A 63 -3.65 -6.97 -10.62
CA VAL A 63 -2.21 -6.66 -10.59
C VAL A 63 -1.52 -7.74 -9.73
N PRO A 64 -1.21 -8.89 -10.33
CA PRO A 64 -0.69 -10.04 -9.59
C PRO A 64 0.74 -9.82 -9.09
N GLY A 65 1.11 -10.62 -8.09
CA GLY A 65 2.49 -10.75 -7.60
C GLY A 65 2.76 -9.99 -6.30
N SER A 66 1.88 -9.07 -5.90
CA SER A 66 2.01 -8.36 -4.63
C SER A 66 1.59 -9.23 -3.45
N LEU A 67 2.27 -9.10 -2.32
CA LEU A 67 1.79 -9.67 -1.07
C LEU A 67 0.58 -8.85 -0.59
N VAL A 68 -0.60 -9.47 -0.62
CA VAL A 68 -1.86 -8.85 -0.20
C VAL A 68 -2.34 -9.54 1.07
N VAL A 69 -2.58 -8.73 2.10
CA VAL A 69 -3.29 -9.14 3.32
C VAL A 69 -4.56 -8.32 3.45
N VAL A 70 -5.50 -8.78 4.27
CA VAL A 70 -6.74 -8.06 4.57
C VAL A 70 -6.69 -7.52 5.99
N ASP A 71 -7.24 -6.32 6.19
CA ASP A 71 -7.44 -5.78 7.54
C ASP A 71 -8.52 -6.60 8.28
N THR A 72 -8.49 -6.56 9.60
CA THR A 72 -9.50 -7.23 10.44
C THR A 72 -10.86 -6.57 10.27
N MET A 73 -11.95 -7.29 10.59
CA MET A 73 -13.30 -6.73 10.46
C MET A 73 -13.56 -5.54 11.39
N GLU A 74 -12.76 -5.39 12.44
CA GLU A 74 -12.72 -4.22 13.33
C GLU A 74 -11.98 -3.01 12.72
N ASN A 75 -11.46 -3.13 11.50
CA ASN A 75 -10.69 -2.09 10.79
C ASN A 75 -9.47 -1.61 11.59
N ALA A 76 -8.77 -2.54 12.26
CA ALA A 76 -7.69 -2.22 13.20
C ALA A 76 -6.50 -1.52 12.51
N ALA A 77 -6.05 -2.00 11.35
CA ALA A 77 -4.97 -1.36 10.61
C ALA A 77 -5.42 -0.02 10.02
N ASN A 78 -6.64 0.05 9.48
CA ASN A 78 -7.21 1.29 8.97
C ASN A 78 -7.27 2.39 10.05
N ALA A 79 -7.68 2.02 11.27
CA ALA A 79 -7.72 2.92 12.42
C ALA A 79 -6.30 3.35 12.87
N ALA A 80 -5.38 2.40 13.03
CA ALA A 80 -4.02 2.66 13.50
C ALA A 80 -3.23 3.55 12.54
N TYR A 81 -3.39 3.36 11.23
CA TYR A 81 -2.68 4.12 10.20
C TYR A 81 -3.53 5.25 9.62
N GLY A 82 -4.77 5.47 10.08
CA GLY A 82 -5.67 6.47 9.50
C GLY A 82 -5.71 6.37 7.97
N ALA A 83 -5.87 5.16 7.45
CA ALA A 83 -5.63 4.82 6.04
C ALA A 83 -6.91 4.87 5.18
N TYR A 84 -7.97 5.49 5.70
CA TYR A 84 -9.28 5.53 5.04
C TYR A 84 -9.14 6.02 3.60
N PHE A 85 -9.84 5.33 2.70
CA PHE A 85 -9.71 5.43 1.24
C PHE A 85 -8.47 4.73 0.67
N GLU A 86 -7.32 5.39 0.67
CA GLU A 86 -6.04 4.79 0.29
C GLU A 86 -4.90 5.59 0.93
N ARG A 87 -3.81 4.91 1.31
CA ARG A 87 -2.66 5.58 1.93
C ARG A 87 -1.36 4.81 1.74
N LEU A 88 -0.24 5.54 1.68
CA LEU A 88 1.10 4.98 1.55
C LEU A 88 1.89 5.25 2.83
N TYR A 89 2.69 4.26 3.23
CA TYR A 89 3.55 4.32 4.41
C TYR A 89 4.90 3.68 4.10
N ILE A 90 5.94 4.17 4.78
CA ILE A 90 7.20 3.44 4.92
C ILE A 90 7.46 3.30 6.41
N VAL A 91 7.69 2.06 6.83
CA VAL A 91 8.04 1.70 8.20
C VAL A 91 9.46 1.16 8.17
N LYS A 92 10.32 1.71 9.01
CA LYS A 92 11.71 1.28 9.17
C LYS A 92 12.04 1.27 10.66
N ASP A 93 12.61 0.17 11.14
CA ASP A 93 12.96 -0.03 12.55
C ASP A 93 11.78 0.30 13.48
N GLU A 94 10.59 -0.21 13.13
CA GLU A 94 9.32 0.02 13.86
C GLU A 94 8.83 1.48 13.89
N VAL A 95 9.49 2.38 13.17
CA VAL A 95 9.14 3.80 13.07
C VAL A 95 8.57 4.13 11.69
N VAL A 96 7.48 4.91 11.68
CA VAL A 96 6.95 5.49 10.44
C VAL A 96 7.87 6.61 9.97
N VAL A 97 8.62 6.36 8.90
CA VAL A 97 9.59 7.30 8.30
C VAL A 97 9.03 8.04 7.09
N TYR A 98 7.92 7.56 6.54
CA TYR A 98 7.12 8.28 5.54
C TYR A 98 5.63 7.98 5.75
N GLN A 99 4.83 9.04 5.70
CA GLN A 99 3.38 8.98 5.75
C GLN A 99 2.81 9.79 4.59
N GLY A 100 2.13 9.11 3.67
CA GLY A 100 1.45 9.72 2.55
C GLY A 100 0.31 10.66 2.97
N GLY A 101 0.00 11.61 2.09
CA GLY A 101 -1.16 12.49 2.22
C GLY A 101 -2.48 11.71 2.28
N ARG A 102 -3.55 12.37 2.69
CA ARG A 102 -4.88 11.74 2.78
C ARG A 102 -5.53 11.59 1.41
N GLY A 103 -6.18 10.44 1.19
CA GLY A 103 -7.02 10.19 0.03
C GLY A 103 -6.26 10.12 -1.30
N PRO A 104 -6.99 10.15 -2.42
CA PRO A 104 -6.43 9.88 -3.75
C PRO A 104 -5.42 10.92 -4.21
N GLU A 105 -5.51 12.15 -3.71
CA GLU A 105 -4.57 13.23 -4.01
C GLU A 105 -3.24 13.06 -3.27
N GLY A 106 -3.29 12.36 -2.13
CA GLY A 106 -2.14 12.02 -1.29
C GLY A 106 -1.38 10.77 -1.73
N TYR A 107 -1.94 9.99 -2.67
CA TYR A 107 -1.30 8.79 -3.20
C TYR A 107 -0.16 9.15 -4.19
N ARG A 108 0.98 9.55 -3.64
CA ARG A 108 2.12 10.08 -4.39
C ARG A 108 3.25 9.06 -4.49
N ILE A 109 3.17 8.22 -5.52
CA ILE A 109 4.24 7.24 -5.86
C ILE A 109 5.59 7.93 -6.10
N CYS A 110 5.59 9.19 -6.56
CA CYS A 110 6.82 9.97 -6.71
C CYS A 110 7.53 10.23 -5.38
N GLU A 111 6.79 10.54 -4.31
CA GLU A 111 7.39 10.77 -2.99
C GLU A 111 7.96 9.49 -2.40
N LEU A 112 7.22 8.38 -2.52
CA LEU A 112 7.68 7.05 -2.13
C LEU A 112 8.98 6.66 -2.87
N ARG A 113 9.02 6.92 -4.18
CA ARG A 113 10.23 6.73 -5.01
C ARG A 113 11.39 7.56 -4.50
N SER A 114 11.20 8.87 -4.31
CA SER A 114 12.28 9.76 -3.86
C SER A 114 12.84 9.34 -2.50
N TRP A 115 11.99 8.86 -1.59
CA TRP A 115 12.43 8.32 -0.31
C TRP A 115 13.29 7.06 -0.50
N LEU A 116 12.84 6.10 -1.31
CA LEU A 116 13.59 4.86 -1.58
C LEU A 116 14.92 5.10 -2.31
N GLU A 117 14.97 6.06 -3.24
CA GLU A 117 16.19 6.47 -3.94
C GLU A 117 17.22 7.06 -2.99
N ARG A 118 16.77 7.93 -2.07
CA ARG A 118 17.62 8.48 -1.03
C ARG A 118 18.13 7.38 -0.10
N TYR A 119 17.25 6.47 0.33
CA TYR A 119 17.63 5.38 1.22
C TYR A 119 18.65 4.44 0.58
N ARG A 120 18.48 4.08 -0.70
CA ARG A 120 19.48 3.34 -1.48
C ARG A 120 20.83 4.04 -1.49
N SER A 121 20.83 5.35 -1.79
CA SER A 121 22.05 6.14 -1.85
C SER A 121 22.80 6.15 -0.51
N GLU A 122 22.06 6.22 0.61
CA GLU A 122 22.63 6.14 1.96
C GLU A 122 23.22 4.75 2.28
N LEU A 123 22.56 3.66 1.82
CA LEU A 123 23.08 2.30 1.95
C LEU A 123 24.37 2.08 1.14
N ASP A 124 24.39 2.55 -0.11
CA ASP A 124 25.55 2.42 -0.99
C ASP A 124 26.74 3.25 -0.49
N GLY A 125 26.48 4.46 0.01
CA GLY A 125 27.48 5.30 0.68
C GLY A 125 28.05 4.65 1.94
N SER A 126 27.22 3.95 2.72
CA SER A 126 27.65 3.22 3.92
C SER A 126 28.47 1.97 3.60
N ARG A 127 28.16 1.28 2.49
CA ARG A 127 28.94 0.12 1.99
C ARG A 127 30.33 0.50 1.48
N ALA A 128 30.52 1.73 1.00
CA ALA A 128 31.82 2.21 0.55
C ALA A 128 32.81 2.48 1.72
N VAL A 129 32.31 2.62 2.95
CA VAL A 129 33.12 2.81 4.16
C VAL A 129 33.43 1.45 4.80
N VAL A 130 34.08 0.56 4.06
CA VAL A 130 34.78 -0.57 4.68
C VAL A 130 36.19 -0.09 5.01
N VAL A 131 36.38 0.37 6.25
CA VAL A 131 37.71 0.66 6.78
C VAL A 131 38.43 -0.68 6.93
N HIS A 132 39.39 -0.94 6.04
CA HIS A 132 40.41 -1.95 6.29
C HIS A 132 41.31 -1.42 7.42
N VAL A 133 41.23 -2.08 8.58
CA VAL A 133 42.23 -1.98 9.66
C VAL A 133 43.28 -3.05 9.43
#